data_AF-A0A3R6INH6-F1
#
_entry.id   AF-A0A3R6INH6-F1
#
_cell.length_a   1.000
_cell.length_b   1.000
_cell.length_c   1.000
_cell.angle_alpha   90.00
_cell.angle_beta   90.00
_cell.angle_gamma   90.00
#
_symmetry.space_group_name_H-M   'P 1'
#
loop_
_entity.id
_entity.type
_entity.pdbx_description
1 polymer ?
#
loop_
_entity_poly.entity_id
_entity_poly.type
_entity_poly.pdbx_seq_one_letter_code
_entity_poly.pdbx_strand_id
1 'polypeptide(L)' 'MSTQQHIINVNPPKYQKVHENMVFRNYDCPVCNGRGSFTEQTGPKEWSSTYCDYCDGTGKVKAVVNIKWQPDYE' A
#
# COMPACT_ATOMS: atom_id res chain seq x y z
N MET A 1 6.31 -1.17 -21.14
CA MET A 1 5.88 -1.65 -19.81
C MET A 1 4.42 -1.29 -19.63
N SER A 2 3.56 -2.26 -19.34
CA SER A 2 2.13 -2.00 -19.07
C SER A 2 1.99 -1.38 -17.67
N THR A 3 1.15 -0.36 -17.51
CA THR A 3 0.85 0.26 -16.21
C THR A 3 -0.58 -0.07 -15.82
N GLN A 4 -0.78 -0.69 -14.65
CA GLN A 4 -2.11 -0.97 -14.13
C GLN A 4 -2.60 0.23 -13.33
N GLN A 5 -3.72 0.82 -13.76
CA GLN A 5 -4.37 1.93 -13.07
C GLN A 5 -5.67 1.44 -12.42
N HIS A 6 -5.95 1.92 -11.20
CA HIS A 6 -7.23 1.70 -10.52
C HIS A 6 -7.93 3.06 -10.39
N ILE A 7 -9.14 3.17 -10.93
CA ILE A 7 -9.95 4.39 -10.86
C ILE A 7 -11.13 4.13 -9.93
N ILE A 8 -11.36 5.05 -8.99
CA ILE A 8 -12.47 4.98 -8.04
C ILE A 8 -13.48 6.06 -8.41
N ASN A 9 -14.70 5.65 -8.78
CA ASN A 9 -15.81 6.55 -9.04
C ASN A 9 -16.61 6.75 -7.76
N VAL A 10 -16.44 7.91 -7.11
CA VAL A 10 -17.12 8.25 -5.86
C VAL A 10 -18.50 8.82 -6.17
N ASN A 11 -19.56 8.08 -5.81
CA ASN A 11 -20.95 8.49 -6.03
C ASN A 11 -21.72 8.42 -4.71
N PRO A 12 -22.60 9.40 -4.42
CA PRO A 12 -23.40 9.38 -3.19
C PRO A 12 -24.14 8.05 -3.02
N PRO A 13 -24.04 7.40 -1.85
CA PRO A 13 -24.68 6.13 -1.61
C PRO A 13 -26.19 6.31 -1.58
N LYS A 14 -26.93 5.39 -2.19
CA LYS A 14 -28.40 5.46 -2.24
C LYS A 14 -29.06 5.37 -0.86
N TYR A 15 -28.40 4.74 0.11
CA TYR A 15 -28.90 4.54 1.47
C TYR A 15 -27.76 4.46 2.50
N GLN A 16 -27.85 5.26 3.56
CA GLN A 16 -27.24 5.16 4.91
C GLN A 16 -25.76 4.76 5.09
N LYS A 17 -25.00 4.38 4.05
CA LYS A 17 -23.58 4.06 4.18
C LYS A 17 -22.78 5.34 4.27
N VAL A 18 -22.59 5.80 5.51
CA VAL A 18 -21.75 6.96 5.84
C VAL A 18 -20.26 6.67 5.56
N HIS A 19 -19.86 5.39 5.51
CA HIS A 19 -18.48 4.98 5.27
C HIS A 19 -18.37 3.88 4.22
N GLU A 20 -17.43 4.04 3.29
CA GLU A 20 -17.01 3.01 2.34
C GLU A 20 -15.52 2.72 2.52
N ASN A 21 -15.16 1.44 2.56
CA ASN A 21 -13.78 0.98 2.67
C ASN A 21 -13.42 0.12 1.47
N MET A 22 -12.32 0.46 0.80
CA MET A 22 -11.75 -0.32 -0.29
C MET A 22 -10.30 -0.64 0.02
N VAL A 23 -9.89 -1.89 -0.21
CA VAL A 23 -8.51 -2.34 0.01
C VAL A 23 -7.96 -2.94 -1.27
N PHE A 24 -6.91 -2.31 -1.79
CA PHE A 24 -6.14 -2.83 -2.91
C PHE A 24 -4.87 -3.48 -2.37
N ARG A 25 -4.66 -4.77 -2.68
CA ARG A 25 -3.60 -5.60 -2.07
C ARG A 25 -2.58 -6.06 -3.10
N ASN A 26 -1.50 -6.66 -2.61
CA ASN A 26 -0.48 -7.38 -3.40
C ASN A 26 0.39 -6.50 -4.31
N TYR A 27 0.53 -5.21 -4.02
CA TYR A 27 1.54 -4.39 -4.70
C TYR A 27 2.91 -4.73 -4.16
N ASP A 28 3.89 -4.85 -5.04
CA ASP A 28 5.29 -4.94 -4.63
C ASP A 28 5.69 -3.66 -3.90
N CYS A 29 6.41 -3.84 -2.79
CA CYS A 29 6.97 -2.71 -2.08
C CYS A 29 7.92 -1.95 -3.01
N PRO A 30 7.68 -0.65 -3.30
CA PRO A 30 8.51 0.11 -4.24
C PRO A 30 9.91 0.39 -3.68
N VAL A 31 10.11 0.29 -2.36
CA VAL A 31 11.39 0.58 -1.71
C VAL A 31 12.32 -0.64 -1.77
N CYS A 32 11.84 -1.83 -1.41
CA CYS A 32 12.64 -3.06 -1.46
C CYS A 32 12.37 -3.92 -2.70
N ASN A 33 11.55 -3.47 -3.63
CA ASN A 33 11.17 -4.18 -4.86
C ASN A 33 10.69 -5.62 -4.61
N GLY A 34 9.84 -5.80 -3.60
CA GLY A 34 9.30 -7.13 -3.27
C GLY A 34 10.17 -7.99 -2.33
N ARG A 35 11.39 -7.57 -2.00
CA ARG A 35 12.35 -8.41 -1.24
C ARG A 35 12.07 -8.49 0.27
N GLY A 36 11.42 -7.48 0.84
CA GLY A 36 11.16 -7.38 2.28
C GLY A 36 12.38 -6.94 3.11
N SER A 37 13.59 -7.00 2.58
CA SER A 37 14.82 -6.59 3.28
C SER A 37 15.87 -6.06 2.30
N PHE A 38 16.85 -5.36 2.84
CA PHE A 38 18.06 -4.93 2.16
C PHE A 38 19.23 -5.75 2.70
N THR A 39 19.96 -6.41 1.82
CA THR A 39 21.15 -7.17 2.19
C THR A 39 22.38 -6.40 1.75
N GLU A 40 23.28 -6.14 2.70
CA GLU A 40 24.54 -5.43 2.47
C GLU A 40 25.69 -6.31 2.95
N GLN A 41 26.82 -6.23 2.25
CA GLN A 41 28.03 -6.95 2.63
C GLN A 41 28.81 -6.09 3.63
N THR A 42 28.95 -6.57 4.87
CA THR A 42 29.66 -5.86 5.95
C THR A 42 31.10 -6.34 6.11
N GLY A 43 31.48 -7.45 5.48
CA GLY A 43 32.85 -7.98 5.52
C GLY A 43 33.12 -9.04 4.44
N PRO A 44 34.34 -9.60 4.38
CA PRO A 44 34.74 -10.53 3.31
C PRO A 44 33.85 -11.79 3.22
N LYS A 45 33.19 -12.18 4.31
CA LYS A 45 32.24 -13.31 4.39
C LYS A 45 31.01 -12.99 5.24
N GLU A 46 30.75 -11.71 5.51
CA GLU A 46 29.67 -11.27 6.39
C GLU A 46 28.65 -10.46 5.61
N TRP A 47 27.38 -10.79 5.83
CA TRP A 47 26.24 -10.13 5.23
C TRP A 47 25.27 -9.73 6.33
N SER A 48 24.86 -8.46 6.33
CA SER A 48 23.80 -7.98 7.21
C SER A 48 22.53 -7.79 6.40
N SER A 49 21.42 -8.27 6.93
CA SER A 49 20.09 -8.00 6.39
C SER A 49 19.35 -7.03 7.30
N THR A 50 18.90 -5.92 6.74
CA THR A 50 18.04 -4.95 7.43
C THR A 50 16.63 -5.08 6.86
N TYR A 51 15.63 -5.23 7.72
CA TYR A 51 14.23 -5.28 7.28
C TYR A 51 13.84 -3.97 6.60
N CYS A 52 12.95 -4.06 5.61
CA CYS A 52 12.42 -2.88 4.95
C CYS A 52 11.32 -2.27 5.82
N ASP A 53 11.61 -1.13 6.45
CA ASP A 53 10.68 -0.40 7.32
C ASP A 53 9.36 -0.02 6.63
N TYR A 54 9.40 0.25 5.32
CA TYR A 54 8.21 0.67 4.58
C TYR A 54 7.15 -0.43 4.42
N CYS A 55 7.58 -1.68 4.23
CA CYS A 55 6.67 -2.82 4.10
C CYS A 55 6.71 -3.75 5.32
N ASP A 56 7.40 -3.35 6.38
CA ASP A 56 7.60 -4.11 7.60
C ASP A 56 8.04 -5.57 7.34
N GLY A 57 9.06 -5.72 6.49
CA GLY A 57 9.58 -7.05 6.15
C GLY A 57 8.75 -7.89 5.16
N THR A 58 7.50 -7.51 4.87
CA THR A 58 6.58 -8.35 4.07
C THR A 58 6.88 -8.38 2.57
N GLY A 59 7.62 -7.39 2.07
CA GLY A 59 7.86 -7.19 0.64
C GLY A 59 6.64 -6.68 -0.15
N LYS A 60 5.46 -6.58 0.47
CA LYS A 60 4.22 -6.17 -0.18
C LYS A 60 3.62 -4.97 0.52
N VAL A 61 2.89 -4.15 -0.23
CA VAL A 61 2.09 -3.06 0.32
C VAL A 61 0.65 -3.13 -0.16
N LYS A 62 -0.24 -2.52 0.60
CA LYS A 62 -1.67 -2.40 0.28
C LYS A 62 -2.07 -0.93 0.37
N ALA A 63 -2.95 -0.49 -0.51
CA ALA A 63 -3.61 0.80 -0.38
C ALA A 63 -4.97 0.58 0.29
N VAL A 64 -5.27 1.39 1.31
CA VAL A 64 -6.57 1.41 1.99
C VAL A 64 -7.21 2.76 1.71
N VAL A 65 -8.35 2.76 1.03
CA VAL A 65 -9.12 3.96 0.73
C VAL A 65 -10.35 3.96 1.63
N ASN A 66 -10.51 5.04 2.40
CA ASN A 66 -11.69 5.26 3.23
C ASN A 66 -12.42 6.49 2.71
N ILE A 67 -13.66 6.31 2.28
CA ILE A 67 -14.54 7.40 1.86
C ILE A 67 -15.53 7.62 3.01
N LYS A 68 -15.56 8.87 3.50
CA LYS A 68 -16.49 9.30 4.54
C LYS A 68 -17.45 10.33 3.95
N TRP A 69 -18.72 9.99 3.94
CA TRP A 69 -19.79 10.88 3.51
C TRP A 69 -20.19 11.77 4.68
N GLN A 70 -20.26 13.08 4.45
CA GLN A 70 -20.69 14.06 5.42
C GLN A 70 -21.74 14.99 4.78
N PRO A 71 -22.71 15.51 5.56
CA PRO A 71 -23.56 16.57 5.07
C PRO A 71 -22.72 17.76 4.63
N ASP A 72 -23.10 18.35 3.50
CA ASP A 72 -22.52 19.59 3.01
C ASP A 72 -23.42 20.75 3.42
N TYR A 73 -22.85 21.75 4.09
CA TYR A 73 -23.58 22.91 4.62
C TYR A 73 -23.12 24.23 3.98
N GLU A 74 -22.21 24.17 3.00
CA GLU A 74 -21.66 25.34 2.28
C GLU A 74 -22.33 25.55 0.91
#